data_AF-A0A956CTK2-F1
#
_entry.id   AF-A0A956CTK2-F1
#
_cell.length_a   1.000
_cell.length_b   1.000
_cell.length_c   1.000
_cell.angle_alpha   90.00
_cell.angle_beta   90.00
_cell.angle_gamma   90.00
#
_symmetry.space_group_name_H-M   'P 1'
#
loop_
_entity.id
_entity.type
_entity.pdbx_description
1 polymer ?
#
loop_
_entity_poly.entity_id
_entity_poly.type
_entity_poly.pdbx_seq_one_letter_code
_entity_poly.pdbx_strand_id
1 'polypeptide(L)'
;MSDILQQIDVHVHCIQCGEEYTVPASAIAESHRLLDEGCPGSAHECYPSFLASLVEASVLEGLSTAWAAVEETGRRPRVRERMVVTRRRAFKTGAD
;
A
#
# COMPACT_ATOMS: atom_id res chain seq x y z
N MET A 1 -0.87 -7.32 11.02
CA MET A 1 -0.56 -6.91 9.62
C MET A 1 -0.69 -5.41 9.63
N SER A 2 0.37 -4.68 9.29
CA SER A 2 0.34 -3.23 9.41
C SER A 2 -0.50 -2.66 8.28
N ASP A 3 -1.54 -1.91 8.63
CA ASP A 3 -2.34 -1.18 7.66
C ASP A 3 -1.51 0.00 7.13
N ILE A 4 -1.13 -0.07 5.85
CA ILE A 4 -0.30 0.95 5.19
C ILE A 4 -0.94 2.33 5.22
N LEU A 5 -2.27 2.41 5.27
CA LEU A 5 -2.99 3.68 5.32
C LEU A 5 -2.79 4.40 6.66
N GLN A 6 -2.38 3.70 7.72
CA GLN A 6 -2.00 4.32 8.99
C GLN A 6 -0.60 4.95 8.96
N GLN A 7 0.17 4.74 7.90
CA GLN A 7 1.54 5.21 7.75
C GLN A 7 1.68 6.25 6.63
N ILE A 8 0.58 6.60 5.97
CA ILE A 8 0.57 7.51 4.83
C ILE A 8 -0.27 8.73 5.17
N ASP A 9 0.31 9.88 4.88
CA ASP A 9 -0.35 11.17 4.97
C ASP A 9 -0.58 11.74 3.57
N VAL A 10 -1.74 12.38 3.40
CA VAL A 10 -2.14 13.13 2.20
C VAL A 10 -1.95 14.61 2.48
N HIS A 11 -1.12 15.25 1.68
CA HIS A 11 -0.92 16.69 1.73
C HIS A 11 -1.93 17.40 0.83
N VAL A 12 -2.77 18.24 1.44
CA VAL A 12 -3.86 18.96 0.78
C VAL A 12 -3.52 20.44 0.78
N HIS A 13 -3.43 21.03 -0.41
CA HIS A 13 -3.24 22.47 -0.54
C HIS A 13 -4.59 23.19 -0.54
N CYS A 14 -4.75 24.18 0.33
CA CYS A 14 -5.96 24.99 0.36
C CYS A 14 -5.79 26.26 -0.49
N ILE A 15 -6.57 26.35 -1.57
CA ILE A 15 -6.54 27.51 -2.47
C ILE A 15 -7.06 28.81 -1.83
N GLN A 16 -7.77 28.73 -0.70
CA GLN A 16 -8.37 29.90 -0.05
C GLN A 16 -7.40 30.59 0.93
N CYS A 17 -6.66 29.82 1.73
CA CYS A 17 -5.69 30.36 2.68
C CYS A 17 -4.23 30.20 2.24
N GLY A 18 -3.95 29.39 1.21
CA GLY A 18 -2.60 29.08 0.73
C GLY A 18 -1.82 28.09 1.59
N GLU A 19 -2.41 27.60 2.68
CA GLU A 19 -1.79 26.66 3.61
C GLU A 19 -1.86 25.21 3.11
N GLU A 20 -0.91 24.40 3.58
CA GLU A 20 -0.91 22.94 3.39
C GLU A 20 -1.40 22.24 4.65
N TYR A 21 -2.30 21.28 4.46
CA TYR A 21 -2.86 20.45 5.52
C TYR A 21 -2.45 19.00 5.32
N THR A 22 -2.11 18.33 6.40
CA THR A 22 -1.78 16.91 6.39
C THR A 22 -2.97 16.12 6.92
N VAL A 23 -3.44 15.16 6.13
CA VAL A 23 -4.58 14.31 6.49
C VAL A 23 -4.16 12.84 6.39
N PRO A 24 -4.28 12.03 7.46
CA PRO A 24 -3.96 10.61 7.41
C PRO A 24 -4.85 9.89 6.38
N ALA A 25 -4.26 9.04 5.54
CA ALA A 25 -5.00 8.26 4.54
C ALA A 25 -6.03 7.33 5.21
N SER A 26 -5.74 6.83 6.41
CA SER A 26 -6.67 6.06 7.24
C SER A 26 -7.94 6.84 7.61
N ALA A 27 -7.83 8.14 7.88
CA ALA A 27 -8.99 8.99 8.20
C ALA A 27 -9.89 9.21 6.96
N ILE A 28 -9.28 9.28 5.77
CA ILE A 28 -10.02 9.38 4.50
C ILE A 28 -10.73 8.05 4.20
N ALA A 29 -10.06 6.92 4.37
CA ALA A 29 -10.66 5.59 4.20
C ALA A 29 -11.84 5.37 5.16
N GLU A 30 -11.68 5.76 6.42
CA GLU A 30 -12.75 5.71 7.42
C GLU A 30 -13.94 6.60 7.04
N SER A 31 -13.67 7.75 6.42
CA SER A 31 -14.73 8.64 5.94
C SER A 31 -15.56 8.02 4.81
N HIS A 32 -14.93 7.28 3.89
CA HIS A 32 -15.66 6.47 2.89
C HIS A 32 -16.54 5.41 3.56
N ARG A 33 -16.00 4.67 4.53
CA ARG A 33 -16.77 3.66 5.30
C ARG A 33 -18.00 4.27 5.98
N LEU A 34 -17.84 5.42 6.64
CA LEU A 34 -18.94 6.12 7.31
C LEU A 34 -20.01 6.61 6.35
N LEU A 35 -19.64 6.99 5.12
CA LEU A 35 -20.61 7.40 4.10
C LEU A 35 -21.39 6.20 3.57
N ASP A 36 -20.72 5.06 3.36
CA ASP A 36 -21.35 3.81 2.91
C ASP A 36 -22.31 3.24 3.97
N GLU A 37 -22.00 3.41 5.26
CA GLU A 37 -22.86 3.03 6.38
C GLU A 37 -24.04 4.00 6.62
N GLY A 38 -24.04 5.14 5.92
CA GLY A 38 -25.01 6.23 6.04
C GLY A 38 -24.58 7.29 7.05
N CYS A 39 -24.05 8.44 6.58
CA CYS A 39 -23.72 9.60 7.41
C CYS A 39 -25.02 10.17 8.03
N PRO A 40 -25.19 10.17 9.37
CA PRO A 40 -26.34 10.81 10.03
C PRO A 40 -26.21 12.35 10.09
N GLY A 41 -25.23 12.92 9.39
CA GLY A 41 -24.88 14.34 9.44
C GLY A 41 -25.87 15.24 8.71
N SER A 42 -25.98 16.49 9.18
CA SER A 42 -26.77 17.53 8.49
C SER A 42 -26.16 17.90 7.13
N ALA A 43 -27.01 18.31 6.18
CA ALA A 43 -26.64 18.59 4.79
C ALA A 43 -25.61 19.72 4.59
N HIS A 44 -25.30 20.50 5.64
CA HIS A 44 -24.48 21.71 5.47
C HIS A 44 -22.99 21.49 5.77
N GLU A 45 -22.61 20.52 6.60
CA GLU A 45 -21.19 20.27 6.96
C GLU A 45 -20.96 18.79 7.38
N CYS A 46 -21.21 17.79 6.52
CA CYS A 46 -20.79 16.40 6.82
C CYS A 46 -19.26 16.32 6.62
N TYR A 47 -18.52 16.41 7.73
CA TYR A 47 -17.05 16.28 7.76
C TYR A 47 -16.53 15.01 7.05
N PRO A 48 -17.18 13.83 7.18
CA PRO A 48 -16.85 12.65 6.36
C PRO A 48 -16.92 12.91 4.85
N SER A 49 -17.91 13.65 4.36
CA SER A 49 -18.01 14.00 2.92
C SER A 49 -16.84 14.85 2.46
N PHE A 50 -16.40 15.80 3.29
CA PHE A 50 -15.21 16.60 2.99
C PHE A 50 -13.96 15.71 2.89
N LEU A 51 -13.69 14.89 3.89
CA LEU A 51 -12.49 14.03 3.88
C LEU A 51 -12.52 13.01 2.74
N ALA A 52 -13.65 12.34 2.50
CA ALA A 52 -13.81 11.39 1.40
C ALA A 52 -13.62 12.03 0.01
N SER A 53 -13.83 13.35 -0.12
CA SER A 53 -13.59 14.07 -1.37
C SER A 53 -12.10 14.30 -1.69
N LEU A 54 -11.21 14.14 -0.70
CA LEU A 54 -9.78 14.41 -0.87
C LEU A 54 -9.08 13.34 -1.73
N VAL A 55 -9.48 12.08 -1.57
CA VAL A 55 -8.94 10.93 -2.32
C VAL A 55 -10.06 9.94 -2.59
N GLU A 56 -10.16 9.46 -3.83
CA GLU A 56 -11.12 8.42 -4.20
C GLU A 56 -10.88 7.10 -3.45
N ALA A 57 -11.96 6.42 -3.05
CA ALA A 57 -11.88 5.12 -2.35
C ALA A 57 -11.05 4.09 -3.14
N SER A 58 -11.22 4.04 -4.45
CA SER A 58 -10.51 3.14 -5.38
C SER A 58 -8.98 3.27 -5.30
N VAL A 59 -8.47 4.49 -5.07
CA VAL A 59 -7.04 4.77 -4.94
C VAL A 59 -6.50 4.19 -3.62
N LEU A 60 -7.25 4.35 -2.52
CA LEU A 60 -6.89 3.82 -1.20
C LEU A 60 -6.93 2.28 -1.18
N GLU A 61 -7.92 1.69 -1.84
CA GLU A 61 -8.05 0.25 -2.04
C GLU A 61 -6.89 -0.31 -2.89
N GLY A 62 -6.54 0.39 -3.98
CA GLY A 62 -5.42 0.03 -4.84
C GLY A 62 -4.09 0.04 -4.09
N LEU A 63 -3.86 1.05 -3.24
CA LEU A 63 -2.68 1.15 -2.40
C LEU A 63 -2.60 0.01 -1.37
N SER A 64 -3.71 -0.27 -0.68
CA SER A 64 -3.81 -1.39 0.27
C SER A 64 -3.52 -2.73 -0.42
N THR A 65 -4.06 -2.93 -1.62
CA THR A 65 -3.85 -4.14 -2.42
C THR A 65 -2.40 -4.30 -2.84
N ALA A 66 -1.78 -3.21 -3.34
CA ALA A 66 -0.38 -3.20 -3.72
C ALA A 66 0.53 -3.51 -2.52
N TRP A 67 0.25 -2.93 -1.35
CA TRP A 67 1.00 -3.19 -0.14
C TRP A 67 0.88 -4.65 0.32
N ALA A 68 -0.32 -5.22 0.29
CA ALA A 68 -0.52 -6.63 0.59
C ALA A 68 0.31 -7.55 -0.33
N ALA A 69 0.41 -7.23 -1.62
CA ALA A 69 1.24 -7.97 -2.56
C ALA A 69 2.76 -7.85 -2.27
N VAL A 70 3.21 -6.68 -1.82
CA VAL A 70 4.59 -6.47 -1.35
C VAL A 70 4.88 -7.32 -0.12
N GLU A 71 4.00 -7.28 0.90
CA GLU A 71 4.16 -8.09 2.11
C GLU A 71 4.20 -9.59 1.79
N GLU A 72 3.30 -10.05 0.92
CA GLU A 72 3.26 -11.45 0.50
C GLU A 72 4.55 -11.87 -0.21
N THR A 73 5.08 -11.03 -1.11
CA THR A 73 6.35 -11.29 -1.79
C THR A 73 7.52 -11.36 -0.79
N GLY A 74 7.51 -10.51 0.24
CA GLY A 74 8.52 -10.52 1.30
C GLY A 74 8.49 -11.78 2.17
N ARG A 75 7.31 -12.39 2.34
CA ARG A 75 7.13 -13.64 3.11
C ARG A 75 7.53 -14.89 2.35
N ARG A 76 7.61 -14.83 1.01
CA ARG A 76 8.00 -16.00 0.21
C ARG A 76 9.45 -16.39 0.52
N PRO A 77 9.70 -17.67 0.87
CA PRO A 77 11.06 -18.13 1.09
C PRO A 77 11.85 -17.96 -0.21
N ARG A 78 12.91 -17.14 -0.17
CA ARG A 78 13.85 -17.05 -1.28
C ARG A 78 14.57 -18.39 -1.35
N VAL A 79 14.19 -19.23 -2.31
CA VAL A 79 15.02 -20.38 -2.68
C VAL A 79 16.32 -19.78 -3.19
N ARG A 80 17.36 -19.75 -2.35
CA ARG A 80 18.73 -19.63 -2.83
C ARG A 80 18.93 -20.83 -3.74
N GLU A 81 18.77 -20.64 -5.05
CA GLU A 81 19.27 -21.60 -6.02
C GLU A 81 20.76 -21.78 -5.70
N ARG A 82 21.08 -22.89 -5.06
CA ARG A 82 22.45 -23.37 -4.99
C ARG A 82 22.83 -23.61 -6.45
N MET A 83 23.62 -22.69 -7.01
CA MET A 83 24.35 -22.92 -8.24
C MET A 83 25.24 -24.15 -8.00
N VAL A 84 24.74 -25.33 -8.34
CA VAL A 84 25.51 -26.58 -8.28
C VAL A 84 26.50 -26.51 -9.43
N VAL A 85 27.70 -25.99 -9.15
CA VAL A 85 28.84 -26.10 -10.04
C VAL A 85 29.21 -27.57 -10.12
N THR A 86 28.67 -28.27 -11.10
CA THR A 86 29.11 -29.63 -11.44
C THR A 86 30.54 -29.54 -11.98
N ARG A 87 31.53 -29.74 -11.12
CA ARG A 87 32.92 -30.00 -11.54
C ARG A 87 32.93 -31.29 -12.36
N ARG A 88 32.96 -31.18 -13.69
CA ARG A 88 33.36 -32.30 -14.56
C ARG A 88 34.84 -32.59 -14.28
N ARG A 89 35.14 -33.68 -13.57
CA ARG A 89 36.49 -34.25 -13.55
C ARG A 89 36.73 -34.85 -14.92
N ALA A 90 37.67 -34.29 -15.68
CA ALA A 90 38.24 -34.95 -16.84
C ALA A 90 39.03 -36.17 -16.34
N PHE A 91 38.50 -37.36 -16.58
CA PHE A 91 39.19 -38.63 -16.41
C PHE A 91 40.13 -38.78 -17.60
N LYS A 92 41.42 -38.47 -17.43
CA LYS A 92 42.46 -38.88 -18.38
C LYS A 92 42.97 -40.25 -17.93
N THR A 93 42.47 -41.29 -18.57
CA THR A 93 43.08 -42.61 -18.62
C THR A 93 44.48 -42.49 -19.20
N GLY A 94 45.48 -42.96 -18.45
CA GLY A 94 46.80 -43.27 -18.99
C GLY A 94 46.74 -44.54 -19.83
N ALA A 95 47.46 -44.50 -20.95
CA ALA A 95 47.94 -45.59 -21.80
C ALA A 95 48.90 -44.88 -22.76
N ASP A 96 50.16 -45.26 -22.99
CA ASP A 96 51.06 -46.30 -22.50
C ASP A 96 52.49 -45.71 -22.60
#